data_AF-A0AAW1NBJ1-F1
#
_entry.id   AF-A0AAW1NBJ1-F1
#
_cell.length_a   1.000
_cell.length_b   1.000
_cell.length_c   1.000
_cell.angle_alpha   90.00
_cell.angle_beta   90.00
_cell.angle_gamma   90.00
#
_symmetry.space_group_name_H-M   'P 1'
#
loop_
_entity.id
_entity.type
_entity.pdbx_description
1 polymer ?
#
loop_
_entity_poly.entity_id
_entity_poly.type
_entity_poly.pdbx_seq_one_letter_code
_entity_poly.pdbx_strand_id
1 'polypeptide(L)'
;MVAKLYRRLSPKSFILGVIVLTLILCVYYAHNTYNVGQNVGQSRALKAEIVEEMPGIEIAHNTYNVGQNVGQSRALKAEIVEEMPGIEIQSETEKKEFSENAPTRKLGACLNLIPSEADINTVDVFRDFEFQPTWMRSKEYWDKSFEDRYERQKMDPERPPLKVIIVPHSHNDPGWLKTFENYFHSQSRQIINLMIAKMQEYHNLTFIWSEISFLNAWWEGAHPSKQRALKSLANSGRLEITTGGWVMTDSS
;
A
#
# COMPACT_ATOMS: atom_id res chain seq x y z
N MET A 1 13.65 10.07 51.90
CA MET A 1 13.76 9.18 53.09
C MET A 1 13.40 7.72 52.73
N VAL A 2 13.98 7.14 51.66
CA VAL A 2 13.52 5.83 51.10
C VAL A 2 14.57 4.72 51.25
N ALA A 3 15.83 5.05 51.54
CA ALA A 3 16.93 4.09 51.53
C ALA A 3 17.17 3.30 52.84
N LYS A 4 16.28 3.40 53.85
CA LYS A 4 16.46 2.74 55.17
C LYS A 4 15.44 1.65 55.51
N LEU A 5 14.60 1.20 54.57
CA LEU A 5 13.62 0.14 54.82
C LEU A 5 14.02 -1.26 54.32
N TYR A 6 15.16 -1.40 53.62
CA TYR A 6 15.55 -2.66 52.97
C TYR A 6 16.45 -3.59 53.79
N ARG A 7 16.73 -3.29 55.06
CA ARG A 7 17.49 -4.18 55.95
C ARG A 7 16.58 -4.72 57.04
N ARG A 8 15.83 -5.80 56.72
CA ARG A 8 15.30 -6.86 57.63
C ARG A 8 14.10 -7.61 57.00
N LEU A 9 14.18 -7.97 55.72
CA LEU A 9 13.17 -8.84 55.10
C LEU A 9 13.79 -10.22 54.84
N SER A 10 13.19 -11.25 55.43
CA SER A 10 13.57 -12.64 55.25
C SER A 10 13.41 -13.03 53.76
N PRO A 11 14.28 -13.89 53.20
CA PRO A 11 14.17 -14.36 51.81
C PRO A 11 12.77 -14.90 51.46
N LYS A 12 12.08 -15.48 52.44
CA LYS A 12 10.70 -15.98 52.29
C LYS A 12 9.68 -14.85 52.04
N SER A 13 9.87 -13.69 52.66
CA SER A 13 9.00 -12.52 52.49
C SER A 13 9.20 -11.86 51.12
N PHE A 14 10.42 -11.91 50.58
CA PHE A 14 10.69 -11.43 49.22
C PHE A 14 10.03 -12.32 48.16
N ILE A 15 10.16 -13.64 48.30
CA ILE A 15 9.51 -14.61 47.40
C ILE A 15 7.99 -14.45 47.43
N LEU A 16 7.40 -14.30 48.63
CA LEU A 16 5.98 -14.06 48.77
C LEU A 16 5.55 -12.74 48.10
N GLY A 17 6.35 -11.68 48.22
CA GLY A 17 6.10 -10.41 47.53
C GLY A 17 6.14 -10.52 46.01
N VAL A 18 7.08 -11.28 45.45
CA VAL A 18 7.17 -11.51 44.00
C VAL A 18 5.98 -12.32 43.50
N ILE A 19 5.54 -13.36 44.23
CA ILE A 19 4.36 -14.16 43.87
C ILE A 19 3.11 -13.28 43.88
N VAL A 20 2.92 -12.47 44.92
CA VAL A 20 1.77 -11.56 45.02
C VAL A 20 1.77 -10.53 43.89
N LEU A 21 2.93 -9.93 43.57
CA LEU A 21 3.04 -8.98 42.45
C LEU A 21 2.72 -9.65 41.11
N THR A 22 3.17 -10.89 40.92
CA THR A 22 2.91 -11.67 39.71
C THR A 22 1.42 -11.97 39.56
N LEU A 23 0.75 -12.37 40.65
CA LEU A 23 -0.70 -12.61 40.65
C LEU A 23 -1.49 -11.33 40.37
N ILE A 24 -1.08 -10.19 40.95
CA ILE A 24 -1.70 -8.88 40.68
C ILE A 24 -1.55 -8.50 39.21
N LEU A 25 -0.35 -8.68 38.63
CA LEU A 25 -0.12 -8.44 37.20
C LEU A 25 -0.95 -9.37 36.32
N CYS A 26 -1.07 -10.66 36.68
CA CYS A 26 -1.93 -11.60 35.95
C CYS A 26 -3.41 -11.20 35.99
N VAL A 27 -3.92 -10.76 37.15
CA VAL A 27 -5.32 -10.27 37.26
C VAL A 27 -5.50 -8.96 36.49
N TYR A 28 -4.55 -8.03 36.58
CA TYR A 28 -4.58 -6.78 35.81
C TYR A 28 -4.60 -7.03 34.31
N TYR A 29 -3.73 -7.92 33.81
CA TYR A 29 -3.72 -8.29 32.40
C TYR A 29 -4.98 -9.05 32.00
N ALA A 30 -5.48 -9.99 32.82
CA ALA A 30 -6.73 -10.67 32.53
C ALA A 30 -7.91 -9.69 32.45
N HIS A 31 -8.00 -8.73 33.36
CA HIS A 31 -9.04 -7.69 33.35
C HIS A 31 -8.92 -6.76 32.13
N ASN A 32 -7.72 -6.27 31.81
CA ASN A 32 -7.53 -5.31 30.72
C ASN A 32 -7.46 -5.93 29.32
N THR A 33 -7.22 -7.23 29.20
CA THR A 33 -7.29 -7.93 27.90
C THR A 33 -8.68 -8.51 27.61
N TYR A 34 -9.54 -8.71 28.61
CA TYR A 34 -10.92 -9.18 28.39
C TYR A 34 -11.79 -8.16 27.64
N ASN A 35 -11.45 -6.87 27.68
CA ASN A 35 -12.16 -5.81 26.95
C ASN A 35 -11.87 -5.76 25.44
N VAL A 36 -11.03 -6.66 24.91
CA VAL A 36 -10.85 -6.81 23.45
C VAL A 36 -11.97 -7.67 22.81
N GLY A 37 -12.66 -8.51 23.60
CA GLY A 37 -13.71 -9.41 23.11
C GLY A 37 -15.09 -8.76 22.91
N GLN A 38 -15.42 -7.70 23.67
CA GLN A 38 -16.74 -7.06 23.60
C GLN A 38 -16.92 -6.17 22.35
N ASN A 39 -15.84 -5.59 21.83
CA ASN A 39 -15.87 -4.80 20.58
C ASN A 39 -16.12 -5.67 19.33
N VAL A 40 -15.87 -6.99 19.40
CA VAL A 40 -16.19 -7.94 18.33
C VAL A 40 -17.67 -8.32 18.35
N GLY A 41 -18.29 -8.38 19.54
CA GLY A 41 -19.73 -8.67 19.70
C GLY A 41 -20.61 -7.54 19.15
N GLN A 42 -20.23 -6.29 19.40
CA GLN A 42 -20.99 -5.12 18.95
C GLN A 42 -20.90 -4.92 17.43
N SER A 43 -19.77 -5.26 16.80
CA SER A 43 -19.64 -5.33 15.33
C SER A 43 -20.48 -6.45 14.70
N ARG A 44 -20.77 -7.53 15.44
CA ARG A 44 -21.57 -8.65 14.94
C ARG A 44 -23.07 -8.37 15.04
N ALA A 45 -23.50 -7.64 16.07
CA ALA A 45 -24.87 -7.15 16.20
C ALA A 45 -25.19 -6.05 15.17
N LEU A 46 -24.28 -5.08 14.95
CA LEU A 46 -24.45 -4.09 13.87
C LEU A 46 -24.50 -4.74 12.47
N LYS A 47 -23.77 -5.84 12.26
CA LYS A 47 -23.83 -6.62 11.01
C LYS A 47 -25.16 -7.35 10.82
N ALA A 48 -25.86 -7.71 11.88
CA ALA A 48 -27.14 -8.39 11.77
C ALA A 48 -28.27 -7.41 11.43
N GLU A 49 -28.21 -6.19 11.96
CA GLU A 49 -29.22 -5.14 11.73
C GLU A 49 -29.12 -4.51 10.34
N ILE A 50 -27.93 -4.46 9.73
CA ILE A 50 -27.73 -3.91 8.38
C ILE A 50 -28.17 -4.91 7.27
N VAL A 51 -28.35 -6.20 7.58
CA VAL A 51 -28.65 -7.24 6.58
C VAL A 51 -30.15 -7.37 6.26
N GLU A 52 -31.05 -6.80 7.07
CA GLU A 52 -32.51 -6.93 6.82
C GLU A 52 -33.10 -5.95 5.79
N GLU A 53 -32.39 -4.89 5.38
CA GLU A 53 -32.92 -3.90 4.42
C GLU A 53 -32.24 -3.92 3.05
N MET A 54 -32.25 -5.05 2.35
CA MET A 54 -32.04 -5.05 0.89
C MET A 54 -32.84 -6.19 0.23
N PRO A 55 -33.99 -5.92 -0.43
CA PRO A 55 -34.70 -6.95 -1.16
C PRO A 55 -34.09 -7.14 -2.56
N GLY A 56 -33.69 -8.38 -2.87
CA GLY A 56 -33.57 -8.85 -4.25
C GLY A 56 -32.16 -9.17 -4.76
N ILE A 57 -31.50 -10.19 -4.20
CA ILE A 57 -30.44 -10.93 -4.91
C ILE A 57 -30.59 -12.42 -4.57
N GLU A 58 -31.01 -13.23 -5.55
CA GLU A 58 -30.98 -14.70 -5.45
C GLU A 58 -29.53 -15.19 -5.48
N ILE A 59 -29.11 -15.86 -4.40
CA ILE A 59 -27.78 -16.50 -4.30
C ILE A 59 -27.90 -17.93 -4.83
N ALA A 60 -27.38 -18.18 -6.03
CA ALA A 60 -27.17 -19.53 -6.53
C ALA A 60 -25.98 -20.17 -5.80
N HIS A 61 -26.26 -21.12 -4.91
CA HIS A 61 -25.24 -21.97 -4.28
C HIS A 61 -24.78 -23.05 -5.27
N ASN A 62 -23.58 -22.91 -5.82
CA ASN A 62 -22.89 -24.03 -6.47
C ASN A 62 -21.72 -24.50 -5.61
N THR A 63 -21.91 -25.63 -4.93
CA THR A 63 -20.86 -26.42 -4.29
C THR A 63 -20.04 -27.15 -5.35
N TYR A 64 -18.75 -26.80 -5.48
CA TYR A 64 -17.80 -27.58 -6.27
C TYR A 64 -17.00 -28.52 -5.36
N ASN A 65 -17.19 -29.82 -5.56
CA ASN A 65 -16.37 -30.88 -4.99
C ASN A 65 -15.09 -31.02 -5.80
N VAL A 66 -13.92 -30.85 -5.18
CA VAL A 66 -12.62 -31.18 -5.77
C VAL A 66 -12.10 -32.46 -5.13
N GLY A 67 -12.40 -33.58 -5.78
CA GLY A 67 -11.79 -34.88 -5.52
C GLY A 67 -11.22 -35.42 -6.83
N GLN A 68 -9.99 -35.92 -6.76
CA GLN A 68 -9.29 -36.73 -7.76
C GLN A 68 -8.79 -36.02 -9.02
N ASN A 69 -7.48 -35.72 -9.03
CA ASN A 69 -6.55 -36.09 -10.11
C ASN A 69 -5.12 -35.73 -9.67
N VAL A 70 -4.59 -36.49 -8.72
CA VAL A 70 -3.15 -36.60 -8.47
C VAL A 70 -2.66 -37.66 -9.45
N GLY A 71 -2.01 -37.26 -10.56
CA GLY A 71 -1.50 -38.26 -11.50
C GLY A 71 -1.12 -37.83 -12.90
N GLN A 72 -0.79 -36.57 -13.19
CA GLN A 72 -0.23 -36.25 -14.52
C GLN A 72 0.51 -34.90 -14.52
N SER A 73 1.67 -34.85 -13.85
CA SER A 73 2.57 -33.68 -13.96
C SER A 73 4.05 -34.07 -14.05
N ARG A 74 4.36 -35.32 -14.43
CA ARG A 74 5.75 -35.81 -14.58
C ARG A 74 6.16 -36.12 -16.03
N ALA A 75 5.31 -35.83 -17.02
CA ALA A 75 5.59 -36.11 -18.44
C ALA A 75 5.25 -34.93 -19.38
N LEU A 76 5.38 -33.69 -18.91
CA LEU A 76 5.21 -32.47 -19.72
C LEU A 76 6.29 -31.44 -19.40
N LYS A 77 7.53 -31.93 -19.24
CA LYS A 77 8.74 -31.12 -19.03
C LYS A 77 9.81 -31.35 -20.11
N ALA A 78 9.46 -32.06 -21.18
CA ALA A 78 10.39 -32.43 -22.24
C ALA A 78 9.68 -32.49 -23.60
N GLU A 79 8.91 -31.47 -23.95
CA GLU A 79 8.51 -31.17 -25.32
C GLU A 79 7.84 -29.79 -25.31
N ILE A 80 8.63 -28.78 -25.67
CA ILE A 80 8.36 -27.40 -26.14
C ILE A 80 9.70 -26.67 -25.90
N VAL A 81 10.72 -27.18 -26.58
CA VAL A 81 11.97 -26.47 -26.90
C VAL A 81 12.24 -26.92 -28.32
N GLU A 82 11.59 -26.29 -29.29
CA GLU A 82 12.08 -26.07 -30.65
C GLU A 82 11.00 -25.34 -31.48
N GLU A 83 11.49 -24.53 -32.43
CA GLU A 83 10.78 -23.65 -33.36
C GLU A 83 10.37 -22.25 -32.84
N MET A 84 11.38 -21.38 -32.70
CA MET A 84 11.28 -19.99 -33.14
C MET A 84 12.31 -19.79 -34.27
N PRO A 85 11.92 -19.31 -35.47
CA PRO A 85 12.85 -19.12 -36.57
C PRO A 85 13.82 -17.96 -36.28
N GLY A 86 15.08 -18.17 -36.64
CA GLY A 86 16.20 -17.29 -36.37
C GLY A 86 16.05 -15.89 -36.98
N ILE A 87 16.26 -14.87 -36.17
CA ILE A 87 16.49 -13.51 -36.63
C ILE A 87 17.96 -13.43 -37.04
N GLU A 88 18.19 -13.57 -38.34
CA GLU A 88 19.46 -13.29 -38.99
C GLU A 88 19.60 -11.77 -39.10
N ILE A 89 20.50 -11.18 -38.31
CA ILE A 89 20.81 -9.75 -38.41
C ILE A 89 21.67 -9.55 -39.66
N GLN A 90 21.02 -9.21 -40.77
CA GLN A 90 21.72 -8.72 -41.96
C GLN A 90 22.21 -7.30 -41.70
N SER A 91 23.54 -7.14 -41.64
CA SER A 91 24.19 -5.84 -41.61
C SER A 91 24.20 -5.22 -43.00
N GLU A 92 23.11 -4.59 -43.41
CA GLU A 92 23.13 -3.69 -44.57
C GLU A 92 23.83 -2.39 -44.18
N THR A 93 25.04 -2.22 -44.69
CA THR A 93 25.81 -1.00 -44.52
C THR A 93 25.39 0.00 -45.59
N GLU A 94 24.28 0.72 -45.37
CA GLU A 94 24.01 1.93 -46.14
C GLU A 94 25.07 2.98 -45.77
N LYS A 95 26.00 3.24 -46.70
CA LYS A 95 26.92 4.37 -46.64
C LYS A 95 26.12 5.66 -46.78
N LYS A 96 25.60 6.18 -45.67
CA LYS A 96 25.24 7.60 -45.59
C LYS A 96 26.53 8.40 -45.56
N GLU A 97 26.81 9.04 -46.69
CA GLU A 97 27.87 10.03 -46.86
C GLU A 97 27.67 11.13 -45.79
N PHE A 98 28.48 11.08 -44.74
CA PHE A 98 28.43 12.02 -43.63
C PHE A 98 29.01 13.34 -44.11
N SER A 99 28.15 14.34 -44.28
CA SER A 99 28.58 15.71 -44.61
C SER A 99 29.64 16.17 -43.61
N GLU A 100 30.83 16.45 -44.12
CA GLU A 100 32.06 16.81 -43.37
C GLU A 100 32.01 18.22 -42.74
N ASN A 101 30.83 18.77 -42.50
CA ASN A 101 30.62 20.06 -41.83
C ASN A 101 29.97 19.93 -40.45
N ALA A 102 30.29 18.86 -39.71
CA ALA A 102 29.95 18.77 -38.30
C ALA A 102 30.96 19.61 -37.48
N PRO A 103 30.53 20.57 -36.64
CA PRO A 103 31.45 21.32 -35.80
C PRO A 103 32.20 20.33 -34.90
N THR A 104 33.53 20.45 -34.89
CA THR A 104 34.45 19.64 -34.07
C THR A 104 33.99 19.66 -32.61
N ARG A 105 33.31 18.59 -32.18
CA ARG A 105 32.91 18.41 -30.79
C ARG A 105 34.18 18.29 -29.96
N LYS A 106 34.50 19.32 -29.17
CA LYS A 106 35.53 19.23 -28.13
C LYS A 106 35.15 18.09 -27.18
N LEU A 107 35.93 17.01 -27.22
CA LEU A 107 35.87 15.93 -26.25
C LEU A 107 36.17 16.54 -24.87
N GLY A 108 35.15 16.63 -24.00
CA GLY A 108 35.26 17.23 -22.67
C GLY A 108 34.40 18.48 -22.43
N ALA A 109 33.61 18.95 -23.39
CA ALA A 109 32.63 20.01 -23.14
C ALA A 109 31.25 19.39 -22.80
N CYS A 110 30.72 19.73 -21.62
CA CYS A 110 29.33 19.41 -21.27
C CYS A 110 28.38 20.05 -22.29
N LEU A 111 27.33 19.32 -22.68
CA LEU A 111 26.27 19.89 -23.51
C LEU A 111 25.62 21.04 -22.72
N ASN A 112 25.55 22.23 -23.34
CA ASN A 112 24.75 23.31 -22.80
C ASN A 112 23.29 22.87 -22.82
N LEU A 113 22.73 22.65 -21.63
CA LEU A 113 21.31 22.37 -21.48
C LEU A 113 20.54 23.66 -21.81
N ILE A 114 19.66 23.58 -22.80
CA ILE A 114 18.75 24.67 -23.12
C ILE A 114 17.61 24.62 -22.08
N PRO A 115 17.36 25.70 -21.34
CA PRO A 115 16.25 25.73 -20.40
C PRO A 115 14.93 25.62 -21.17
N SER A 116 14.01 24.79 -20.65
CA SER A 116 12.62 24.78 -21.14
C SER A 116 11.91 26.02 -20.62
N GLU A 117 11.11 26.65 -21.47
CA GLU A 117 10.11 27.61 -21.02
C GLU A 117 9.03 26.83 -20.24
N ALA A 118 8.64 27.36 -19.09
CA ALA A 118 7.60 26.78 -18.24
C ALA A 118 6.58 27.86 -17.91
N ASP A 119 5.30 27.50 -17.92
CA ASP A 119 4.22 28.42 -17.54
C ASP A 119 4.36 28.91 -16.09
N ILE A 120 4.95 28.06 -15.24
CA ILE A 120 5.16 28.33 -13.81
C ILE A 120 6.62 28.04 -13.44
N ASN A 121 7.34 29.08 -13.06
CA ASN A 121 8.66 28.98 -12.44
C ASN A 121 8.51 29.15 -10.92
N THR A 122 8.86 28.11 -10.16
CA THR A 122 8.73 28.13 -8.69
C THR A 122 9.61 29.17 -8.03
N VAL A 123 10.79 29.48 -8.59
CA VAL A 123 11.69 30.52 -8.05
C VAL A 123 11.07 31.89 -8.16
N ASP A 124 10.41 32.18 -9.28
CA ASP A 124 9.76 33.46 -9.53
C ASP A 124 8.50 33.58 -8.65
N VAL A 125 7.64 32.55 -8.66
CA VAL A 125 6.40 32.53 -7.87
C VAL A 125 6.64 32.57 -6.36
N PHE A 126 7.69 31.91 -5.86
CA PHE A 126 7.97 31.88 -4.43
C PHE A 126 8.25 33.27 -3.85
N ARG A 127 8.84 34.18 -4.64
CA ARG A 127 9.13 35.56 -4.21
C ARG A 127 7.86 36.38 -4.00
N ASP A 128 6.83 36.10 -4.78
CA ASP A 128 5.58 36.86 -4.80
C ASP A 128 4.52 36.26 -3.87
N PHE A 129 4.80 35.13 -3.23
CA PHE A 129 3.83 34.41 -2.43
C PHE A 129 3.57 35.10 -1.08
N GLU A 130 2.33 35.51 -0.83
CA GLU A 130 1.90 36.05 0.47
C GLU A 130 1.60 34.89 1.44
N PHE A 131 2.58 34.49 2.24
CA PHE A 131 2.46 33.34 3.17
C PHE A 131 1.54 33.59 4.38
N GLN A 132 1.16 34.84 4.64
CA GLN A 132 0.27 35.24 5.74
C GLN A 132 -0.71 36.32 5.28
N PRO A 133 -1.63 35.98 4.38
CA PRO A 133 -2.50 36.97 3.80
C PRO A 133 -3.48 37.53 4.83
N THR A 134 -3.66 38.84 4.80
CA THR A 134 -4.55 39.55 5.75
C THR A 134 -6.02 39.11 5.69
N TRP A 135 -6.45 38.54 4.56
CA TRP A 135 -7.80 38.00 4.37
C TRP A 135 -8.01 36.61 4.96
N MET A 136 -6.94 35.87 5.29
CA MET A 136 -7.00 34.57 5.93
C MET A 136 -7.19 34.74 7.44
N ARG A 137 -8.46 34.70 7.88
CA ARG A 137 -8.86 34.99 9.27
C ARG A 137 -8.62 33.83 10.25
N SER A 138 -8.49 32.61 9.74
CA SER A 138 -8.23 31.40 10.52
C SER A 138 -7.18 30.55 9.81
N LYS A 139 -6.67 29.52 10.50
CA LYS A 139 -5.82 28.49 9.87
C LYS A 139 -6.61 27.57 8.92
N GLU A 140 -7.92 27.74 8.83
CA GLU A 140 -8.79 26.96 7.96
C GLU A 140 -8.97 27.71 6.64
N TYR A 141 -8.48 27.09 5.57
CA TYR A 141 -8.62 27.61 4.21
C TYR A 141 -10.04 27.38 3.66
N TRP A 142 -10.72 26.35 4.13
CA TRP A 142 -12.04 25.96 3.66
C TRP A 142 -13.14 26.74 4.40
N ASP A 143 -13.97 27.47 3.67
CA ASP A 143 -15.05 28.28 4.24
C ASP A 143 -16.36 28.20 3.43
N LYS A 144 -17.40 28.90 3.89
CA LYS A 144 -18.70 28.96 3.22
C LYS A 144 -18.62 29.48 1.79
N SER A 145 -17.65 30.33 1.46
CA SER A 145 -17.50 30.85 0.10
C SER A 145 -17.10 29.77 -0.91
N PHE A 146 -16.35 28.74 -0.47
CA PHE A 146 -16.05 27.56 -1.28
C PHE A 146 -17.32 26.72 -1.51
N GLU A 147 -18.09 26.46 -0.46
CA GLU A 147 -19.34 25.71 -0.55
C GLU A 147 -20.37 26.41 -1.45
N ASP A 148 -20.58 27.71 -1.26
CA ASP A 148 -21.50 28.52 -2.08
C ASP A 148 -21.06 28.56 -3.55
N ARG A 149 -19.76 28.46 -3.85
CA ARG A 149 -19.24 28.33 -5.23
C ARG A 149 -19.51 26.95 -5.79
N TYR A 150 -19.26 25.90 -5.02
CA TYR A 150 -19.54 24.52 -5.43
C TYR A 150 -21.02 24.32 -5.74
N GLU A 151 -21.93 24.75 -4.86
CA GLU A 151 -23.37 24.58 -5.07
C GLU A 151 -23.86 25.34 -6.32
N ARG A 152 -23.33 26.54 -6.60
CA ARG A 152 -23.64 27.26 -7.84
C ARG A 152 -23.17 26.49 -9.08
N GLN A 153 -21.97 25.91 -9.05
CA GLN A 153 -21.40 25.17 -10.17
C GLN A 153 -22.01 23.78 -10.36
N LYS A 154 -22.50 23.15 -9.29
CA LYS A 154 -23.16 21.85 -9.32
C LYS A 154 -24.51 21.90 -10.03
N MET A 155 -25.18 23.05 -9.98
CA MET A 155 -26.47 23.28 -10.64
C MET A 155 -26.33 23.63 -12.14
N ASP A 156 -25.10 23.72 -12.65
CA ASP A 156 -24.85 24.04 -14.06
C ASP A 156 -25.15 22.83 -14.96
N PRO A 157 -26.13 22.92 -15.88
CA PRO A 157 -26.49 21.82 -16.76
C PRO A 157 -25.44 21.53 -17.85
N GLU A 158 -24.51 22.46 -18.14
CA GLU A 158 -23.42 22.22 -19.09
C GLU A 158 -22.26 21.44 -18.47
N ARG A 159 -22.24 21.32 -17.13
CA ARG A 159 -21.17 20.65 -16.42
C ARG A 159 -21.30 19.13 -16.53
N PRO A 160 -20.24 18.40 -16.93
CA PRO A 160 -20.29 16.95 -16.97
C PRO A 160 -20.43 16.36 -15.55
N PRO A 161 -21.05 15.17 -15.40
CA PRO A 161 -21.14 14.47 -14.13
C PRO A 161 -19.75 14.28 -13.51
N LEU A 162 -19.64 14.51 -12.20
CA LEU A 162 -18.40 14.29 -11.46
C LEU A 162 -18.09 12.80 -11.40
N LYS A 163 -16.97 12.38 -12.01
CA LYS A 163 -16.45 11.03 -11.85
C LYS A 163 -15.57 10.97 -10.61
N VAL A 164 -16.03 10.26 -9.57
CA VAL A 164 -15.27 10.02 -8.34
C VAL A 164 -14.57 8.66 -8.44
N ILE A 165 -13.25 8.64 -8.28
CA ILE A 165 -12.45 7.41 -8.25
C ILE A 165 -11.90 7.24 -6.84
N ILE A 166 -12.34 6.19 -6.15
CA ILE A 166 -11.84 5.84 -4.83
C ILE A 166 -10.64 4.91 -5.04
N VAL A 167 -9.50 5.26 -4.47
CA VAL A 167 -8.24 4.52 -4.63
C VAL A 167 -7.78 3.99 -3.26
N PRO A 168 -8.15 2.75 -2.89
CA PRO A 168 -7.68 2.14 -1.67
C PRO A 168 -6.16 1.93 -1.70
N HIS A 169 -5.48 2.34 -0.63
CA HIS A 169 -4.03 2.20 -0.47
C HIS A 169 -3.67 1.94 0.99
N SER A 170 -2.43 1.54 1.24
CA SER A 170 -1.85 1.49 2.59
C SER A 170 -0.42 2.00 2.51
N HIS A 171 -0.14 3.10 3.20
CA HIS A 171 1.23 3.56 3.36
C HIS A 171 1.98 2.63 4.33
N ASN A 172 3.15 2.14 3.91
CA ASN A 172 3.95 1.20 4.70
C ASN A 172 5.39 1.68 4.76
N ASP A 173 5.77 2.34 5.86
CA ASP A 173 7.14 2.82 6.06
C ASP A 173 8.14 1.67 6.24
N PRO A 174 9.15 1.52 5.37
CA PRO A 174 10.21 0.51 5.48
C PRO A 174 11.23 0.85 6.60
N GLY A 175 10.74 1.32 7.75
CA GLY A 175 11.53 1.88 8.83
C GLY A 175 11.10 3.31 9.15
N TRP A 176 10.55 3.51 10.34
CA TRP A 176 10.22 4.83 10.89
C TRP A 176 10.22 4.75 12.43
N LEU A 177 9.07 4.58 13.07
CA LEU A 177 8.97 4.36 14.51
C LEU A 177 9.36 2.93 14.92
N LYS A 178 9.18 1.97 14.01
CA LYS A 178 9.63 0.59 14.16
C LYS A 178 10.59 0.25 13.02
N THR A 179 11.38 -0.81 13.22
CA THR A 179 12.21 -1.37 12.16
C THR A 179 11.36 -2.00 11.06
N PHE A 180 11.94 -2.16 9.88
CA PHE A 180 11.36 -2.91 8.76
C PHE A 180 10.80 -4.26 9.23
N GLU A 181 11.61 -5.06 9.91
CA GLU A 181 11.23 -6.42 10.34
C GLU A 181 10.03 -6.40 11.30
N ASN A 182 10.01 -5.45 12.24
CA ASN A 182 8.92 -5.30 13.19
C ASN A 182 7.62 -4.88 12.49
N TYR A 183 7.69 -3.95 11.53
CA TYR A 183 6.52 -3.58 10.72
C TYR A 183 6.04 -4.77 9.89
N PHE A 184 6.96 -5.48 9.25
CA PHE A 184 6.63 -6.62 8.41
C PHE A 184 5.84 -7.70 9.17
N HIS A 185 6.36 -8.16 10.31
CA HIS A 185 5.72 -9.23 11.07
C HIS A 185 4.46 -8.80 11.80
N SER A 186 4.42 -7.56 12.31
CA SER A 186 3.28 -7.08 13.09
C SER A 186 2.12 -6.56 12.23
N GLN A 187 2.39 -6.04 11.03
CA GLN A 187 1.42 -5.27 10.25
C GLN A 187 1.46 -5.61 8.75
N SER A 188 2.53 -5.28 8.02
CA SER A 188 2.54 -5.29 6.55
C SER A 188 2.22 -6.68 5.96
N ARG A 189 2.74 -7.75 6.56
CA ARG A 189 2.41 -9.12 6.14
C ARG A 189 0.92 -9.42 6.26
N GLN A 190 0.27 -8.93 7.32
CA GLN A 190 -1.17 -9.12 7.52
C GLN A 190 -1.98 -8.28 6.54
N ILE A 191 -1.57 -7.04 6.29
CA ILE A 191 -2.19 -6.14 5.31
C ILE A 191 -2.20 -6.80 3.93
N ILE A 192 -1.05 -7.28 3.44
CA ILE A 192 -0.96 -7.94 2.11
C ILE A 192 -1.85 -9.19 2.05
N ASN A 193 -1.86 -10.01 3.11
CA ASN A 193 -2.72 -11.19 3.18
C ASN A 193 -4.22 -10.84 3.12
N LEU A 194 -4.64 -9.81 3.86
CA LEU A 194 -6.02 -9.35 3.90
C LEU A 194 -6.43 -8.71 2.57
N MET A 195 -5.55 -7.89 1.98
CA MET A 195 -5.73 -7.30 0.65
C MET A 195 -6.04 -8.38 -0.38
N ILE A 196 -5.19 -9.41 -0.49
CA ILE A 196 -5.41 -10.51 -1.45
C ILE A 196 -6.73 -11.22 -1.17
N ALA A 197 -7.00 -11.60 0.09
CA ALA A 197 -8.21 -12.32 0.45
C ALA A 197 -9.47 -11.51 0.14
N LYS A 198 -9.49 -10.21 0.49
CA LYS A 198 -10.64 -9.34 0.25
C LYS A 198 -10.84 -9.00 -1.22
N MET A 199 -9.77 -8.87 -2.00
CA MET A 199 -9.91 -8.66 -3.44
C MET A 199 -10.38 -9.92 -4.18
N GLN A 200 -10.12 -11.12 -3.65
CA GLN A 200 -10.73 -12.34 -4.17
C GLN A 200 -12.22 -12.45 -3.83
N GLU A 201 -12.63 -11.95 -2.66
CA GLU A 201 -14.04 -11.91 -2.21
C GLU A 201 -14.86 -10.83 -2.96
N TYR A 202 -14.30 -9.63 -3.10
CA TYR A 202 -14.98 -8.48 -3.73
C TYR A 202 -14.39 -8.22 -5.10
N HIS A 203 -15.04 -8.68 -6.17
CA HIS A 203 -14.52 -8.63 -7.55
C HIS A 203 -14.34 -7.22 -8.14
N ASN A 204 -15.03 -6.22 -7.60
CA ASN A 204 -14.92 -4.82 -8.05
C ASN A 204 -13.88 -4.02 -7.26
N LEU A 205 -13.29 -4.60 -6.21
CA LEU A 205 -12.32 -3.90 -5.38
C LEU A 205 -10.99 -3.75 -6.12
N THR A 206 -10.42 -2.55 -6.09
CA THR A 206 -9.06 -2.25 -6.53
C THR A 206 -8.19 -1.88 -5.34
N PHE A 207 -6.87 -1.98 -5.50
CA PHE A 207 -5.91 -1.57 -4.48
C PHE A 207 -4.59 -1.16 -5.13
N ILE A 208 -3.93 -0.15 -4.57
CA ILE A 208 -2.57 0.24 -4.99
C ILE A 208 -1.53 -0.11 -3.91
N TRP A 209 -0.36 -0.58 -4.34
CA TRP A 209 0.76 -0.92 -3.47
C TRP A 209 2.05 -0.25 -3.96
N SER A 210 2.80 0.42 -3.08
CA SER A 210 4.01 1.16 -3.49
C SER A 210 5.31 0.47 -3.09
N GLU A 211 5.45 0.03 -1.83
CA GLU A 211 6.75 -0.36 -1.29
C GLU A 211 7.12 -1.81 -1.62
N ILE A 212 7.98 -1.99 -2.63
CA ILE A 212 8.38 -3.32 -3.10
C ILE A 212 9.16 -4.10 -2.05
N SER A 213 9.90 -3.44 -1.16
CA SER A 213 10.64 -4.11 -0.08
C SER A 213 9.76 -5.05 0.76
N PHE A 214 8.59 -4.58 1.21
CA PHE A 214 7.63 -5.40 1.95
C PHE A 214 6.94 -6.44 1.08
N LEU A 215 6.59 -6.10 -0.16
CA LEU A 215 5.96 -7.05 -1.08
C LEU A 215 6.90 -8.21 -1.42
N ASN A 216 8.18 -7.92 -1.61
CA ASN A 216 9.24 -8.91 -1.83
C ASN A 216 9.44 -9.79 -0.59
N ALA A 217 9.58 -9.20 0.59
CA ALA A 217 9.68 -9.96 1.84
C ALA A 217 8.45 -10.87 2.06
N TRP A 218 7.26 -10.39 1.70
CA TRP A 218 6.05 -11.21 1.72
C TRP A 218 6.10 -12.33 0.67
N TRP A 219 6.54 -12.03 -0.54
CA TRP A 219 6.58 -12.96 -1.66
C TRP A 219 7.43 -14.20 -1.35
N GLU A 220 8.63 -14.00 -0.80
CA GLU A 220 9.57 -15.07 -0.44
C GLU A 220 8.99 -16.07 0.57
N GLY A 221 8.15 -15.59 1.49
CA GLY A 221 7.51 -16.44 2.52
C GLY A 221 6.08 -16.89 2.20
N ALA A 222 5.48 -16.42 1.09
CA ALA A 222 4.09 -16.66 0.78
C ALA A 222 3.83 -18.06 0.21
N HIS A 223 2.71 -18.68 0.60
CA HIS A 223 2.28 -19.95 0.01
C HIS A 223 2.02 -19.78 -1.51
N PRO A 224 2.36 -20.78 -2.37
CA PRO A 224 2.22 -20.65 -3.83
C PRO A 224 0.81 -20.30 -4.33
N SER A 225 -0.24 -20.66 -3.59
CA SER A 225 -1.61 -20.26 -3.92
C SER A 225 -1.84 -18.75 -3.79
N LYS A 226 -1.27 -18.12 -2.75
CA LYS A 226 -1.38 -16.66 -2.54
C LYS A 226 -0.54 -15.89 -3.56
N GLN A 227 0.66 -16.40 -3.89
CA GLN A 227 1.48 -15.85 -4.96
C GLN A 227 0.74 -15.85 -6.30
N ARG A 228 0.06 -16.95 -6.65
CA ARG A 228 -0.79 -17.03 -7.85
C ARG A 228 -1.96 -16.06 -7.79
N ALA A 229 -2.62 -15.93 -6.64
CA ALA A 229 -3.72 -14.96 -6.46
C ALA A 229 -3.23 -13.52 -6.67
N LEU A 230 -2.11 -13.13 -6.05
CA LEU A 230 -1.51 -11.81 -6.24
C LEU A 230 -1.17 -11.55 -7.72
N LYS A 231 -0.52 -12.50 -8.40
CA LYS A 231 -0.23 -12.40 -9.85
C LYS A 231 -1.50 -12.24 -10.68
N SER A 232 -2.56 -12.98 -10.36
CA SER A 232 -3.84 -12.86 -11.07
C SER A 232 -4.46 -11.47 -10.86
N LEU A 233 -4.42 -10.94 -9.65
CA LEU A 233 -4.94 -9.60 -9.35
C LEU A 233 -4.16 -8.52 -10.10
N ALA A 234 -2.82 -8.62 -10.14
CA ALA A 234 -1.96 -7.73 -10.91
C ALA A 234 -2.24 -7.82 -12.42
N ASN A 235 -2.30 -9.02 -12.99
CA ASN A 235 -2.59 -9.23 -14.41
C ASN A 235 -3.98 -8.73 -14.82
N SER A 236 -4.96 -8.78 -13.90
CA SER A 236 -6.30 -8.24 -14.13
C SER A 236 -6.40 -6.72 -14.00
N GLY A 237 -5.31 -6.02 -13.63
CA GLY A 237 -5.30 -4.57 -13.38
C GLY A 237 -6.01 -4.15 -12.09
N ARG A 238 -6.37 -5.10 -11.22
CA ARG A 238 -7.09 -4.81 -9.97
C ARG A 238 -6.16 -4.45 -8.82
N LEU A 239 -4.98 -5.06 -8.81
CA LEU A 239 -3.87 -4.65 -7.96
C LEU A 239 -2.88 -3.88 -8.84
N GLU A 240 -2.66 -2.61 -8.54
CA GLU A 240 -1.69 -1.78 -9.24
C GLU A 240 -0.47 -1.55 -8.35
N ILE A 241 0.72 -1.73 -8.91
CA ILE A 241 1.98 -1.39 -8.24
C ILE A 241 2.36 0.02 -8.67
N THR A 242 2.32 0.96 -7.74
CA THR A 242 2.62 2.37 -7.98
C THR A 242 4.07 2.66 -7.65
N THR A 243 4.77 3.45 -8.49
CA THR A 243 6.22 3.72 -8.43
C THR A 243 7.12 2.49 -8.66
N GLY A 244 6.90 1.39 -7.94
CA GLY A 244 7.69 0.16 -8.04
C GLY A 244 9.09 0.25 -7.41
N GLY A 245 9.36 1.31 -6.64
CA GLY A 245 10.61 1.48 -5.90
C GLY A 245 10.71 0.53 -4.72
N TRP A 246 11.94 0.22 -4.28
CA TRP A 246 12.17 -0.54 -3.05
C TRP A 246 11.53 0.14 -1.84
N VAL A 247 11.57 1.48 -1.83
CA VAL A 247 10.98 2.39 -0.85
C VAL A 247 10.38 3.60 -1.58
N MET A 248 9.55 4.38 -0.89
CA MET A 248 9.29 5.77 -1.27
C MET A 248 10.48 6.61 -0.79
N THR A 249 11.27 7.14 -1.71
CA THR A 249 12.55 7.81 -1.39
C THR A 249 12.31 9.21 -0.85
N ASP A 250 13.21 9.67 0.02
CA ASP A 250 13.34 11.08 0.34
C ASP A 250 13.67 11.88 -0.94
N SER A 251 13.10 13.07 -1.05
CA SER A 251 13.25 13.97 -2.21
C SER A 251 13.81 15.34 -1.80
N SER A 252 14.46 15.42 -0.64
CA SER A 252 15.05 16.63 -0.06
C SER A 252 16.27 17.17 -0.81
#